data_AF-A0A940MV04-F1
#
_entry.id   AF-A0A940MV04-F1
#
_cell.length_a   1.000
_cell.length_b   1.000
_cell.length_c   1.000
_cell.angle_alpha   90.00
_cell.angle_beta   90.00
_cell.angle_gamma   90.00
#
_symmetry.space_group_name_H-M   'P 1'
#
loop_
_entity.id
_entity.type
_entity.pdbx_description
1 polymer ?
#
loop_
_entity_poly.entity_id
_entity_poly.type
_entity_poly.pdbx_seq_one_letter_code
_entity_poly.pdbx_strand_id
1 'polypeptide(L)'
;MTSTPQNAVLAAVDELHGVLSLAEALLQGGRDLDLQGLEREVGTLCDAALALPREEGRATRPALAGLLAQVNGLRSRMSRAGSGA
;
A
#
# COMPACT_ATOMS: atom_id res chain seq x y z
N MET A 1 -19.39 -5.43 17.63
CA MET A 1 -18.58 -6.35 16.82
C MET A 1 -17.13 -6.01 17.10
N THR A 2 -16.42 -6.86 17.82
CA THR A 2 -15.04 -6.57 18.24
C THR A 2 -14.11 -6.71 17.02
N SER A 3 -13.70 -5.58 16.44
CA SER A 3 -12.69 -5.54 15.38
C SER A 3 -11.39 -6.10 15.94
N THR A 4 -11.06 -7.34 15.57
CA THR A 4 -9.75 -7.94 15.87
C THR A 4 -8.66 -7.04 15.27
N PRO A 5 -7.52 -6.84 15.93
CA PRO A 5 -6.43 -6.01 15.40
C PRO A 5 -5.98 -6.45 13.99
N GLN A 6 -6.09 -7.75 13.68
CA GLN A 6 -5.92 -8.28 12.32
C GLN A 6 -6.86 -7.63 11.28
N ASN A 7 -8.14 -7.47 11.59
CA ASN A 7 -9.12 -6.85 10.68
C ASN A 7 -8.81 -5.37 10.46
N ALA A 8 -8.27 -4.67 11.47
CA ALA A 8 -7.84 -3.28 11.31
C ALA A 8 -6.67 -3.17 10.33
N VAL A 9 -5.70 -4.08 10.40
CA VAL A 9 -4.58 -4.13 9.44
C VAL A 9 -5.08 -4.46 8.03
N LEU A 10 -5.99 -5.43 7.89
CA LEU A 10 -6.54 -5.79 6.57
C LEU A 10 -7.36 -4.66 5.96
N ALA A 11 -8.16 -3.95 6.76
CA ALA A 11 -8.92 -2.79 6.28
C ALA A 11 -8.00 -1.65 5.83
N ALA A 12 -6.94 -1.37 6.58
CA ALA A 12 -5.94 -0.37 6.20
C ALA A 12 -5.18 -0.76 4.92
N VAL A 13 -4.87 -2.05 4.73
CA VAL A 13 -4.30 -2.55 3.46
C VAL A 13 -5.26 -2.30 2.29
N ASP A 14 -6.55 -2.58 2.47
CA ASP A 14 -7.56 -2.42 1.42
C ASP A 14 -7.77 -0.94 1.05
N GLU A 15 -7.77 -0.05 2.04
CA GLU A 15 -7.82 1.40 1.84
C GLU A 15 -6.62 1.91 1.04
N LEU A 16 -5.41 1.49 1.43
CA LEU A 16 -4.17 1.80 0.69
C LEU A 16 -4.19 1.25 -0.74
N HIS A 17 -4.74 0.05 -0.95
CA HIS A 17 -4.94 -0.50 -2.30
C HIS A 17 -5.84 0.39 -3.16
N GLY A 18 -6.93 0.91 -2.58
CA GLY A 18 -7.82 1.86 -3.25
C GLY A 18 -7.09 3.14 -3.66
N VAL A 19 -6.33 3.73 -2.72
CA VAL A 19 -5.54 4.94 -2.96
C VAL A 19 -4.49 4.72 -4.07
N LEU A 20 -3.74 3.62 -4.01
CA LEU A 20 -2.73 3.30 -5.02
C LEU A 20 -3.34 3.00 -6.40
N SER A 21 -4.53 2.41 -6.45
CA SER A 21 -5.24 2.17 -7.71
C SER A 21 -5.71 3.47 -8.35
N LEU A 22 -6.19 4.42 -7.53
CA LEU A 22 -6.53 5.77 -8.00
C LEU A 22 -5.27 6.51 -8.47
N ALA A 23 -4.18 6.45 -7.72
CA ALA A 23 -2.89 7.01 -8.12
C ALA A 23 -2.42 6.42 -9.46
N GLU A 24 -2.53 5.11 -9.65
CA GLU A 24 -2.21 4.49 -10.93
C GLU A 24 -3.03 5.04 -12.10
N ALA A 25 -4.34 5.22 -11.92
CA ALA A 25 -5.21 5.78 -12.95
C ALA A 25 -4.85 7.25 -13.26
N LEU A 26 -4.51 8.04 -12.25
CA LEU A 26 -4.07 9.43 -12.42
C LEU A 26 -2.73 9.51 -13.18
N LEU A 27 -1.79 8.61 -12.88
CA LEU A 27 -0.51 8.52 -13.58
C LEU A 27 -0.70 8.19 -15.05
N GLN A 28 -1.60 7.25 -15.36
CA GLN A 28 -1.98 6.91 -16.73
C GLN A 28 -2.62 8.08 -17.47
N GLY A 29 -3.33 8.96 -16.74
CA GLY A 29 -3.87 10.21 -17.25
C GLY A 29 -2.84 11.33 -17.46
N GLY A 30 -1.54 11.05 -17.28
CA GLY A 30 -0.46 12.03 -17.47
C GLY A 30 -0.34 13.04 -16.34
N ARG A 31 -0.97 12.78 -15.18
CA ARG A 31 -0.82 13.63 -14.00
C ARG A 31 0.42 13.20 -13.22
N ASP A 32 1.21 14.20 -12.83
CA ASP A 32 2.29 13.99 -11.88
C ASP A 32 1.69 13.68 -10.50
N LEU A 33 2.32 12.74 -9.81
CA LEU A 33 1.88 12.24 -8.52
C LEU A 33 3.04 12.26 -7.56
N ASP A 34 2.83 12.96 -6.45
CA ASP A 34 3.71 12.86 -5.31
C ASP A 34 3.20 11.76 -4.37
N LEU A 35 4.08 10.84 -3.99
CA LEU A 35 3.81 9.79 -3.02
C LEU A 35 4.25 10.18 -1.60
N GLN A 36 4.47 11.48 -1.36
CA GLN A 36 4.73 11.97 -0.02
C GLN A 36 3.63 11.54 0.95
N GLY A 37 4.05 11.04 2.11
CA GLY A 37 3.14 10.50 3.13
C GLY A 37 2.91 8.99 3.00
N LEU A 38 3.05 8.40 1.81
CA LEU A 38 2.85 6.95 1.62
C LEU A 38 3.83 6.13 2.45
N GLU A 39 5.10 6.54 2.55
CA GLU A 39 6.09 5.87 3.39
C GLU A 39 5.69 5.86 4.87
N ARG A 40 5.08 6.95 5.35
CA ARG A 40 4.61 7.06 6.74
C ARG A 40 3.40 6.18 7.01
N GLU A 41 2.45 6.15 6.07
CA GLU A 41 1.27 5.28 6.18
C GLU A 41 1.65 3.81 6.11
N VAL A 42 2.50 3.42 5.16
CA VAL A 42 3.03 2.05 5.05
C VAL A 42 3.87 1.68 6.28
N GLY A 43 4.67 2.59 6.82
CA GLY A 43 5.41 2.37 8.06
C GLY A 43 4.48 2.09 9.24
N THR A 44 3.45 2.89 9.41
CA THR A 44 2.42 2.71 10.46
C THR A 44 1.71 1.36 10.32
N LEU A 45 1.40 0.96 9.08
CA LEU A 45 0.78 -0.33 8.78
C LEU A 45 1.70 -1.52 9.11
N CYS A 46 2.98 -1.42 8.73
CA CYS A 46 3.99 -2.43 9.05
C CYS A 46 4.18 -2.59 10.56
N ASP A 47 4.23 -1.49 11.31
CA ASP A 47 4.33 -1.52 12.77
C ASP A 47 3.11 -2.18 13.40
N ALA A 48 1.90 -1.86 12.91
CA ALA A 48 0.67 -2.49 13.36
C ALA A 48 0.66 -4.01 13.06
N ALA A 49 1.17 -4.42 11.90
CA ALA A 49 1.27 -5.84 11.53
C ALA A 49 2.32 -6.59 12.37
N LEU A 50 3.43 -5.93 12.74
CA LEU A 50 4.47 -6.49 13.61
C LEU A 50 4.00 -6.64 15.06
N ALA A 51 3.07 -5.79 15.50
CA ALA A 51 2.45 -5.88 16.83
C ALA A 51 1.44 -7.02 16.95
N LEU A 52 1.06 -7.68 15.85
CA LEU A 52 0.11 -8.79 15.87
C LEU A 52 0.73 -10.08 16.44
N PRO A 53 -0.10 -10.94 17.08
CA PRO A 53 0.25 -12.32 17.37
C PRO A 53 0.71 -13.06 16.11
N ARG A 54 1.62 -14.02 16.27
CA ARG A 54 2.32 -14.71 15.16
C ARG A 54 1.39 -15.32 14.10
N GLU A 55 0.28 -15.92 14.51
CA GLU A 55 -0.70 -16.52 13.59
C GLU A 55 -1.49 -15.45 12.82
N GLU A 56 -1.92 -14.38 13.51
CA GLU A 56 -2.64 -13.25 12.91
C GLU A 56 -1.74 -12.47 11.94
N GLY A 57 -0.51 -12.20 12.32
CA GLY A 57 0.49 -11.55 11.46
C GLY A 57 0.89 -12.42 10.26
N ARG A 58 0.81 -13.75 10.37
CA ARG A 58 0.99 -14.63 9.20
C ARG A 58 -0.15 -14.51 8.21
N ALA A 59 -1.38 -14.36 8.71
CA ALA A 59 -2.57 -14.21 7.86
C ALA A 59 -2.61 -12.87 7.12
N THR A 60 -1.94 -11.82 7.60
CA THR A 60 -1.84 -10.52 6.89
C THR A 60 -0.77 -10.49 5.81
N ARG A 61 0.17 -11.46 5.79
CA ARG A 61 1.29 -11.50 4.81
C ARG A 61 0.86 -11.44 3.34
N PRO A 62 -0.16 -12.18 2.88
CA PRO A 62 -0.55 -12.12 1.47
C PRO A 62 -1.03 -10.72 1.07
N ALA A 63 -1.78 -10.05 1.95
CA ALA A 63 -2.29 -8.71 1.72
C ALA A 63 -1.15 -7.68 1.65
N LEU A 64 -0.21 -7.73 2.60
CA LEU A 64 0.98 -6.87 2.60
C LEU A 64 1.89 -7.11 1.38
N ALA A 65 2.02 -8.37 0.93
CA ALA A 65 2.77 -8.69 -0.28
C ALA A 65 2.11 -8.12 -1.55
N GLY A 66 0.77 -8.15 -1.62
CA GLY A 66 0.00 -7.51 -2.69
C GLY A 66 0.23 -6.01 -2.72
N LEU A 67 0.17 -5.35 -1.56
CA LEU A 67 0.42 -3.92 -1.43
C LEU A 67 1.83 -3.55 -1.91
N LEU A 68 2.85 -4.31 -1.48
CA LEU A 68 4.23 -4.12 -1.91
C LEU A 68 4.41 -4.27 -3.42
N ALA A 69 3.75 -5.25 -4.04
CA ALA A 69 3.79 -5.44 -5.48
C ALA A 69 3.19 -4.23 -6.22
N GLN A 70 2.08 -3.68 -5.72
CA GLN A 70 1.43 -2.52 -6.32
C GLN A 70 2.30 -1.26 -6.23
N VAL A 71 2.89 -0.97 -5.06
CA VAL A 71 3.80 0.17 -4.88
C VAL A 71 5.01 0.06 -5.81
N ASN A 72 5.61 -1.13 -5.93
CA ASN A 72 6.73 -1.36 -6.85
C ASN A 72 6.32 -1.16 -8.31
N GLY A 73 5.13 -1.61 -8.70
CA GLY A 73 4.57 -1.39 -10.03
C GLY A 73 4.39 0.10 -10.34
N LEU A 74 3.81 0.86 -9.40
CA LEU A 74 3.62 2.30 -9.51
C LEU A 74 4.96 3.03 -9.66
N ARG A 75 5.94 2.72 -8.80
CA ARG A 75 7.30 3.30 -8.85
C ARG A 75 7.98 3.05 -10.20
N SER A 76 7.85 1.84 -10.74
CA SER A 76 8.39 1.49 -12.06
C SER A 76 7.75 2.31 -13.18
N ARG A 77 6.45 2.58 -13.12
CA ARG A 77 5.76 3.43 -14.10
C ARG A 77 6.16 4.89 -13.98
N MET A 78 6.26 5.43 -12.76
CA MET A 78 6.71 6.81 -12.53
C MET A 78 8.14 7.03 -13.05
N SER A 79 9.04 6.08 -12.79
CA SER A 79 10.41 6.13 -13.32
C SER A 79 10.46 6.09 -14.85
N ARG A 80 9.55 5.38 -15.51
CA ARG A 80 9.44 5.38 -16.99
C ARG A 80 8.84 6.68 -17.53
N ALA A 81 7.84 7.24 -16.85
CA ALA A 81 7.21 8.50 -17.24
C ALA A 81 8.19 9.68 -17.17
N GLY A 82 9.04 9.73 -16.15
CA GLY A 82 10.04 10.79 -15.99
C GLY A 82 11.26 10.68 -16.91
N SER A 83 11.49 9.55 -17.57
CA SER A 83 12.65 9.33 -18.47
C SER A 83 12.34 9.63 -19.94
N GLY A 84 11.11 10.04 -20.27
CA GLY A 84 10.64 10.33 -21.63
C GLY A 84 10.51 11.81 -21.99
N ALA A 85 11.05 12.72 -21.16
CA ALA A 85 11.06 14.17 -21.40
C ALA A 85 12.36 14.65 -22.03
#